data_AF-A0A3P7UFA9-F1
#
_entry.id   AF-A0A3P7UFA9-F1
#
_cell.length_a   1.000
_cell.length_b   1.000
_cell.length_c   1.000
_cell.angle_alpha   90.00
_cell.angle_beta   90.00
_cell.angle_gamma   90.00
#
_symmetry.space_group_name_H-M   'P 1'
#
loop_
_entity.id
_entity.type
_entity.pdbx_description
1 polymer ?
#
loop_
_entity_poly.entity_id
_entity_poly.type
_entity_poly.pdbx_seq_one_letter_code
_entity_poly.pdbx_strand_id
1 'polypeptide(L)'
;MFGNVGCRLWLTADVWLSTASIYNLLAISFDRYMAVRQPIRYPSISSKRVTRLLVALVWVFSGLLALCLFVLETLANTEKQECTPMKLPSLYIIFSASASFIVPAAIMVTEKLSLHSSEHSRKATRKASPITETPSEKGYDRSRARFMLRTELRVARTTAVVVGVFVICWFPFSTIYVLQAYSLCLMPDCITNTMYVIAFWLGYANSAVNPLIYAAFSRDFRAAFHKLVVRRKKGSFQKSIYKGKPF
;
A
#
# COMPACT_ATOMS: atom_id res chain seq x y z
N MET A 1 26.85 9.61 -17.66
CA MET A 1 26.27 9.14 -18.94
C MET A 1 24.94 9.83 -19.34
N PHE A 2 24.09 10.32 -18.42
CA PHE A 2 22.81 10.96 -18.80
C PHE A 2 22.73 12.49 -18.56
N GLY A 3 23.83 13.11 -18.11
CA GLY A 3 23.89 14.55 -17.84
C GLY A 3 22.92 15.02 -16.74
N ASN A 4 22.81 16.34 -16.57
CA ASN A 4 21.92 16.95 -15.57
C ASN A 4 20.44 16.61 -15.86
N VAL A 5 20.02 16.67 -17.13
CA VAL A 5 18.61 16.40 -17.53
C VAL A 5 18.18 14.98 -17.15
N GLY A 6 18.99 13.96 -17.45
CA GLY A 6 18.66 12.58 -17.06
C GLY A 6 18.59 12.39 -15.55
N CYS A 7 19.43 13.12 -14.80
CA CYS A 7 19.39 13.15 -13.34
C CYS A 7 18.06 13.70 -12.81
N ARG A 8 17.59 14.82 -13.36
CA ARG A 8 16.32 15.45 -12.95
C ARG A 8 15.14 14.55 -13.27
N LEU A 9 15.14 13.94 -14.46
CA LEU A 9 14.09 13.01 -14.89
C LEU A 9 14.04 11.76 -14.00
N TRP A 10 15.20 11.19 -13.67
CA TRP A 10 15.28 10.03 -12.77
C TRP A 10 14.69 10.33 -11.40
N LEU A 11 15.12 11.41 -10.75
CA LEU A 11 14.63 11.79 -9.43
C LEU A 11 13.13 12.14 -9.44
N THR A 12 12.64 12.75 -10.51
CA THR A 12 11.21 13.05 -10.66
C THR A 12 10.39 11.78 -10.84
N ALA A 13 10.87 10.85 -11.66
CA ALA A 13 10.23 9.55 -11.87
C ALA A 13 10.24 8.72 -10.58
N ASP A 14 11.34 8.74 -9.83
CA ASP A 14 11.46 8.10 -8.52
C ASP A 14 10.37 8.60 -7.55
N VAL A 15 10.26 9.91 -7.39
CA VAL A 15 9.23 10.49 -6.51
C VAL A 15 7.82 10.19 -7.04
N TRP A 16 7.59 10.28 -8.35
CA TRP A 16 6.28 10.01 -8.93
C TRP A 16 5.82 8.57 -8.67
N LEU A 17 6.66 7.59 -9.00
CA LEU A 17 6.33 6.17 -8.92
C LEU A 17 6.29 5.68 -7.47
N SER A 18 7.18 6.17 -6.60
CA SER A 18 7.14 5.87 -5.17
C SER A 18 5.87 6.43 -4.54
N THR A 19 5.53 7.71 -4.78
CA THR A 19 4.29 8.33 -4.31
C THR A 19 3.07 7.53 -4.79
N ALA A 20 2.98 7.23 -6.09
CA ALA A 20 1.85 6.46 -6.63
C ALA A 20 1.72 5.08 -5.96
N SER A 21 2.83 4.38 -5.74
CA SER A 21 2.83 3.10 -5.03
C SER A 21 2.32 3.23 -3.59
N ILE A 22 2.81 4.23 -2.86
CA ILE A 22 2.48 4.43 -1.43
C ILE A 22 1.01 4.82 -1.26
N TYR A 23 0.51 5.72 -2.09
CA TYR A 23 -0.89 6.12 -2.04
C TYR A 23 -1.84 5.00 -2.49
N ASN A 24 -1.40 4.09 -3.37
CA ASN A 24 -2.17 2.87 -3.67
C ASN A 24 -2.21 1.93 -2.46
N LEU A 25 -1.10 1.75 -1.74
CA LEU A 25 -1.08 0.97 -0.49
C LEU A 25 -1.97 1.60 0.59
N LEU A 26 -1.94 2.93 0.71
CA LEU A 26 -2.81 3.68 1.60
C LEU A 26 -4.29 3.48 1.23
N ALA A 27 -4.64 3.57 -0.05
CA ALA A 27 -6.01 3.34 -0.52
C ALA A 27 -6.49 1.91 -0.23
N ILE A 28 -5.63 0.91 -0.43
CA ILE A 28 -5.92 -0.48 -0.06
C ILE A 28 -6.09 -0.60 1.47
N SER A 29 -5.22 0.03 2.25
CA SER A 29 -5.30 0.06 3.71
C SER A 29 -6.63 0.62 4.19
N PHE A 30 -7.02 1.77 3.66
CA PHE A 30 -8.24 2.48 4.03
C PHE A 30 -9.49 1.73 3.60
N ASP A 31 -9.51 1.16 2.39
CA ASP A 31 -10.61 0.32 1.91
C ASP A 31 -10.86 -0.87 2.84
N ARG A 32 -9.79 -1.54 3.29
CA ARG A 32 -9.89 -2.62 4.28
C ARG A 32 -10.32 -2.14 5.66
N TYR A 33 -9.84 -0.97 6.08
CA TYR A 33 -10.28 -0.32 7.31
C TYR A 33 -11.79 -0.09 7.31
N MET A 34 -12.32 0.48 6.23
CA MET A 34 -13.75 0.76 6.06
C MET A 34 -14.60 -0.52 6.03
N ALA A 35 -14.14 -1.57 5.34
CA ALA A 35 -14.82 -2.86 5.28
C ALA A 35 -15.02 -3.50 6.67
N VAL A 36 -14.03 -3.36 7.56
CA VAL A 36 -14.09 -3.91 8.93
C VAL A 36 -14.88 -3.01 9.89
N ARG A 37 -14.66 -1.69 9.82
CA ARG A 37 -15.25 -0.71 10.74
C ARG A 37 -16.73 -0.43 10.45
N GLN A 38 -17.11 -0.40 9.17
CA GLN A 38 -18.47 -0.03 8.73
C GLN A 38 -19.06 -1.08 7.77
N PRO A 39 -19.31 -2.32 8.22
CA PRO A 39 -19.74 -3.42 7.35
C PRO A 39 -21.11 -3.18 6.67
N ILE A 40 -21.96 -2.30 7.23
CA ILE A 40 -23.27 -1.96 6.67
C ILE A 40 -23.16 -0.91 5.56
N ARG A 41 -22.27 0.08 5.74
CA ARG A 41 -22.10 1.20 4.79
C ARG A 41 -21.09 0.89 3.70
N TYR A 42 -20.12 0.02 3.98
CA TYR A 42 -19.07 -0.34 3.03
C TYR A 42 -19.60 -0.87 1.68
N PRO A 43 -20.61 -1.77 1.63
CA PRO A 43 -21.13 -2.29 0.35
C PRO A 43 -21.76 -1.23 -0.56
N SER A 44 -22.31 -0.14 0.00
CA SER A 44 -22.88 0.95 -0.81
C SER A 44 -21.83 1.94 -1.30
N ILE A 45 -20.68 2.03 -0.61
CA ILE A 45 -19.56 2.89 -1.01
C ILE A 45 -18.65 2.16 -2.00
N SER A 46 -18.37 0.87 -1.76
CA SER A 46 -17.39 0.11 -2.54
C SER A 46 -17.98 -0.35 -3.87
N SER A 47 -17.61 0.35 -4.94
CA SER A 47 -17.99 0.00 -6.31
C SER A 47 -16.79 0.03 -7.25
N LYS A 48 -16.87 -0.73 -8.36
CA LYS A 48 -15.84 -0.72 -9.41
C LYS A 48 -15.58 0.66 -10.01
N ARG A 49 -16.56 1.57 -9.95
CA ARG A 49 -16.39 2.97 -10.40
C ARG A 49 -15.55 3.73 -9.40
N VAL A 50 -15.87 3.63 -8.11
CA VAL A 50 -15.12 4.27 -7.02
C VAL A 50 -13.68 3.80 -6.99
N THR A 51 -13.41 2.49 -7.08
CA THR A 51 -12.02 1.99 -7.10
C THR A 51 -11.21 2.53 -8.28
N ARG A 52 -11.80 2.60 -9.48
CA ARG A 52 -11.12 3.16 -10.65
C ARG A 52 -10.85 4.66 -10.50
N LEU A 53 -11.82 5.41 -9.96
CA LEU A 53 -11.66 6.84 -9.68
C LEU A 53 -10.56 7.07 -8.63
N LEU A 54 -10.54 6.31 -7.53
CA LEU A 54 -9.50 6.40 -6.52
C LEU A 54 -8.10 6.16 -7.10
N VAL A 55 -7.93 5.10 -7.90
CA VAL A 55 -6.64 4.84 -8.56
C VAL A 55 -6.26 5.99 -9.49
N ALA A 56 -7.20 6.49 -10.30
CA ALA A 56 -6.93 7.64 -11.18
C ALA A 56 -6.51 8.89 -10.40
N LEU A 57 -7.20 9.20 -9.29
CA LEU A 57 -6.87 10.32 -8.42
C LEU A 57 -5.48 10.17 -7.79
N VAL A 58 -5.11 8.96 -7.37
CA VAL A 58 -3.76 8.67 -6.86
C VAL A 58 -2.69 8.99 -7.91
N TRP A 59 -2.87 8.56 -9.15
CA TRP A 59 -1.92 8.83 -10.24
C TRP A 59 -1.81 10.32 -10.56
N VAL A 60 -2.94 11.02 -10.64
CA VAL A 60 -2.99 12.47 -10.88
C VAL A 60 -2.30 13.23 -9.76
N PHE A 61 -2.66 12.95 -8.51
CA PHE A 61 -2.04 13.59 -7.34
C PHE A 61 -0.52 13.35 -7.30
N SER A 62 -0.07 12.12 -7.52
CA SER A 62 1.35 11.76 -7.52
C SER A 62 2.10 12.47 -8.66
N GLY A 63 1.47 12.60 -9.83
CA GLY A 63 2.06 13.32 -10.97
C GLY A 63 2.15 14.83 -10.74
N LEU A 64 1.12 15.44 -10.13
CA LEU A 64 1.14 16.85 -9.74
C LEU A 64 2.23 17.15 -8.72
N LEU A 65 2.39 16.27 -7.71
CA LEU A 65 3.45 16.40 -6.72
C LEU A 65 4.83 16.32 -7.36
N ALA A 66 5.05 15.33 -8.23
CA ALA A 66 6.31 15.17 -8.95
C ALA A 66 6.61 16.37 -9.88
N LEU A 67 5.61 16.88 -10.59
CA LEU A 67 5.74 18.07 -11.43
C LEU A 67 6.12 19.31 -10.60
N CYS A 68 5.47 19.51 -9.45
CA CYS A 68 5.78 20.60 -8.53
C CYS A 68 7.25 20.55 -8.09
N LEU A 69 7.73 19.37 -7.67
CA LEU A 69 9.10 19.15 -7.26
C LEU A 69 10.11 19.35 -8.40
N PHE A 70 9.78 18.92 -9.62
CA PHE A 70 10.61 19.14 -10.81
C PHE A 70 10.74 20.63 -11.15
N VAL A 71 9.65 21.40 -11.04
CA VAL A 71 9.67 22.85 -11.27
C VAL A 71 10.49 23.56 -10.20
N LEU A 72 10.28 23.24 -8.92
CA LEU A 72 11.05 23.80 -7.81
C LEU A 72 12.56 23.56 -8.00
N GLU A 73 12.93 22.35 -8.42
CA GLU A 73 14.32 22.01 -8.70
C GLU A 73 14.88 22.79 -9.90
N THR A 74 14.07 22.97 -10.95
CA THR A 74 14.49 23.72 -12.14
C THR A 74 14.71 25.20 -11.83
N LEU A 75 13.84 25.80 -11.00
CA LEU A 75 13.98 27.18 -10.55
C LEU A 75 15.18 27.39 -9.61
N ALA A 76 15.53 26.39 -8.80
CA ALA A 76 16.68 26.45 -7.91
C ALA A 76 18.04 26.42 -8.65
N ASN A 77 18.04 26.16 -9.97
CA ASN A 77 19.20 26.12 -10.87
C ASN A 77 20.44 25.40 -10.29
N THR A 78 20.23 24.32 -9.54
CA THR A 78 21.32 23.59 -8.92
C THR A 78 22.03 22.74 -9.98
N GLU A 79 23.31 23.01 -10.22
CA GLU A 79 24.14 22.20 -11.10
C GLU A 79 24.50 20.90 -10.36
N LYS A 80 23.97 19.76 -10.84
CA LYS A 80 24.12 18.46 -10.17
C LYS A 80 25.35 17.73 -10.69
N GLN A 81 26.43 17.73 -9.91
CA GLN A 81 27.63 16.93 -10.17
C GLN A 81 27.45 15.45 -9.74
N GLU A 82 26.52 15.18 -8.81
CA GLU A 82 26.14 13.86 -8.33
C GLU A 82 24.61 13.72 -8.26
N CYS A 83 24.07 12.60 -8.72
CA CYS A 83 22.63 12.33 -8.76
C CYS A 83 22.11 11.79 -7.44
N THR A 84 22.23 12.60 -6.41
CA THR A 84 21.79 12.23 -5.06
C THR A 84 20.85 13.31 -4.49
N PRO A 85 19.72 12.90 -3.88
CA PRO A 85 18.80 13.80 -3.20
C PRO A 85 19.42 14.47 -1.94
N MET A 86 20.58 14.01 -1.47
CA MET A 86 21.25 14.52 -0.26
C MET A 86 21.72 15.98 -0.38
N LYS A 87 21.88 16.50 -1.60
CA LYS A 87 22.32 17.90 -1.86
C LYS A 87 21.16 18.86 -2.14
N LEU A 88 19.90 18.46 -1.93
CA LEU A 88 18.75 19.33 -2.15
C LEU A 88 18.43 20.19 -0.92
N PRO A 89 17.76 21.35 -1.09
CA PRO A 89 17.36 22.21 0.02
C PRO A 89 16.51 21.45 1.06
N SER A 90 16.70 21.73 2.35
CA SER A 90 15.99 21.02 3.43
C SER A 90 14.46 21.04 3.26
N LEU A 91 13.89 22.13 2.73
CA LEU A 91 12.45 22.22 2.45
C LEU A 91 11.97 21.21 1.40
N TYR A 92 12.77 20.97 0.35
CA TYR A 92 12.45 19.95 -0.65
C TYR A 92 12.43 18.56 0.00
N ILE A 93 13.46 18.27 0.81
CA ILE A 93 13.61 16.97 1.48
C ILE A 93 12.44 16.75 2.44
N ILE A 94 12.09 17.75 3.26
CA ILE A 94 10.97 17.66 4.21
C ILE A 94 9.65 17.47 3.49
N PHE A 95 9.36 18.28 2.46
CA PHE A 95 8.09 18.20 1.75
C PHE A 95 7.96 16.88 0.98
N SER A 96 9.01 16.45 0.28
CA SER A 96 9.05 15.17 -0.42
C SER A 96 8.90 13.99 0.53
N ALA A 97 9.63 13.97 1.66
CA ALA A 97 9.54 12.92 2.68
C ALA A 97 8.15 12.89 3.34
N SER A 98 7.58 14.07 3.61
CA SER A 98 6.29 14.18 4.28
C SER A 98 5.15 13.68 3.39
N ALA A 99 5.13 14.14 2.14
CA ALA A 99 4.12 13.76 1.17
C ALA A 99 4.25 12.30 0.76
N SER A 100 5.47 11.80 0.58
CA SER A 100 5.69 10.44 0.08
C SER A 100 5.64 9.40 1.18
N PHE A 101 6.12 9.69 2.39
CA PHE A 101 6.31 8.67 3.43
C PHE A 101 5.66 8.99 4.77
N ILE A 102 6.03 10.11 5.42
CA ILE A 102 5.69 10.35 6.84
C ILE A 102 4.17 10.38 7.04
N VAL A 103 3.46 11.18 6.24
CA VAL A 103 2.00 11.32 6.37
C VAL A 103 1.29 10.02 5.96
N PRO A 104 1.55 9.40 4.80
CA PRO A 104 0.95 8.12 4.47
C PRO A 104 1.22 7.01 5.48
N ALA A 105 2.44 6.90 6.01
CA ALA A 105 2.81 5.92 7.02
C ALA A 105 2.03 6.13 8.32
N ALA A 106 1.92 7.37 8.80
CA ALA A 106 1.15 7.69 9.99
C ALA A 106 -0.33 7.31 9.84
N ILE A 107 -0.95 7.61 8.69
CA ILE A 107 -2.35 7.25 8.42
C ILE A 107 -2.50 5.73 8.41
N MET A 108 -1.65 5.00 7.67
CA MET A 108 -1.75 3.53 7.61
C MET A 108 -1.56 2.89 8.99
N VAL A 109 -0.60 3.37 9.79
CA VAL A 109 -0.33 2.84 11.14
C VAL A 109 -1.50 3.12 12.08
N THR A 110 -2.02 4.34 12.11
CA THR A 110 -3.16 4.70 12.98
C THR A 110 -4.40 3.88 12.66
N GLU A 111 -4.70 3.63 11.38
CA GLU A 111 -5.75 2.72 10.96
C GLU A 111 -5.54 1.30 11.50
N LYS A 112 -4.32 0.75 11.45
CA LYS A 112 -4.04 -0.61 11.95
C LYS A 112 -4.14 -0.72 13.47
N LEU A 113 -3.62 0.26 14.20
CA LEU A 113 -3.76 0.33 15.65
C LEU A 113 -5.23 0.44 16.06
N SER A 114 -5.98 1.28 15.36
CA SER A 114 -7.43 1.45 15.52
C SER A 114 -8.20 0.15 15.23
N LEU A 115 -7.82 -0.62 14.22
CA LEU A 115 -8.43 -1.93 13.95
C LEU A 115 -8.12 -2.92 15.07
N HIS A 116 -6.86 -3.00 15.49
CA HIS A 116 -6.43 -3.93 16.53
C HIS A 116 -7.13 -3.66 17.87
N SER A 117 -7.23 -2.40 18.28
CA SER A 117 -7.95 -2.02 19.51
C SER A 117 -9.42 -2.41 19.43
N SER A 118 -10.08 -2.18 18.29
CA SER A 118 -11.48 -2.55 18.08
C SER A 118 -11.72 -4.06 18.15
N GLU A 119 -10.79 -4.87 17.64
CA GLU A 119 -10.84 -6.32 17.76
C GLU A 119 -10.68 -6.77 19.22
N HIS A 120 -9.74 -6.16 19.94
CA HIS A 120 -9.49 -6.48 21.34
C HIS A 120 -10.73 -6.21 22.19
N SER A 121 -11.33 -5.02 22.05
CA SER A 121 -12.57 -4.67 22.75
C SER A 121 -13.72 -5.63 22.42
N ARG A 122 -13.91 -6.00 21.13
CA ARG A 122 -14.95 -6.98 20.72
C ARG A 122 -14.74 -8.36 21.35
N LYS A 123 -13.50 -8.83 21.49
CA LYS A 123 -13.18 -10.11 22.13
C LYS A 123 -13.46 -10.07 23.63
N ALA A 124 -13.15 -8.95 24.30
CA ALA A 124 -13.45 -8.75 25.72
C ALA A 124 -14.97 -8.77 25.98
N THR A 125 -15.77 -8.00 25.23
CA THR A 125 -17.23 -7.98 25.37
C THR A 125 -17.85 -9.35 25.13
N ARG A 126 -17.32 -10.14 24.18
CA ARG A 126 -17.84 -11.47 23.87
C ARG A 126 -17.59 -12.51 24.97
N LYS A 127 -16.49 -12.40 25.73
CA LYS A 127 -16.22 -13.29 26.87
C LYS A 127 -17.11 -13.00 28.07
N ALA A 128 -17.57 -11.74 28.22
CA ALA A 128 -18.41 -11.30 29.32
C ALA A 128 -19.90 -11.65 29.16
N SER A 129 -20.33 -12.17 28.00
CA SER A 129 -21.73 -12.48 27.72
C SER A 129 -21.95 -13.99 27.56
N PRO A 130 -22.30 -14.73 28.64
CA PRO A 130 -22.75 -16.11 28.54
C PRO A 130 -24.20 -16.10 28.08
N ILE A 131 -24.46 -16.27 26.78
CA ILE A 131 -25.83 -16.30 26.24
C ILE A 131 -26.28 -17.76 26.05
N THR A 132 -27.28 -18.17 26.83
CA THR A 132 -28.17 -19.30 26.56
C THR A 132 -29.02 -18.95 25.33
N GLU A 133 -28.62 -19.35 24.12
CA GLU A 133 -29.35 -19.04 22.87
C GLU A 133 -30.29 -20.19 22.47
N THR A 134 -31.58 -19.89 22.30
CA THR A 134 -32.57 -20.77 21.66
C THR A 134 -32.38 -20.79 20.13
N PRO A 135 -32.60 -21.92 19.45
CA PRO A 135 -32.36 -22.06 18.01
C PRO A 135 -33.48 -21.37 17.21
N SER A 136 -33.23 -20.15 16.73
CA SER A 136 -34.15 -19.36 15.89
C SER A 136 -33.43 -18.84 14.65
N GLU A 137 -34.15 -18.54 13.56
CA GLU A 137 -33.68 -17.93 12.30
C GLU A 137 -32.63 -16.81 12.47
N LYS A 138 -32.74 -16.02 13.56
CA LYS A 138 -31.76 -14.99 13.95
C LYS A 138 -30.33 -15.54 14.12
N GLY A 139 -30.17 -16.83 14.39
CA GLY A 139 -28.90 -17.53 14.51
C GLY A 139 -28.16 -17.71 13.17
N TYR A 140 -28.90 -17.93 12.07
CA TYR A 140 -28.29 -18.09 10.74
C TYR A 140 -27.69 -16.77 10.25
N ASP A 141 -28.45 -15.67 10.30
CA ASP A 141 -27.97 -14.34 9.90
C ASP A 141 -26.82 -13.86 10.77
N ARG A 142 -26.89 -14.09 12.09
CA ARG A 142 -25.80 -13.75 13.02
C ARG A 142 -24.55 -14.58 12.75
N SER A 143 -24.68 -15.84 12.35
CA SER A 143 -23.54 -16.70 11.97
C SER A 143 -22.92 -16.27 10.65
N ARG A 144 -23.75 -15.91 9.66
CA ARG A 144 -23.33 -15.40 8.35
C ARG A 144 -22.58 -14.07 8.48
N ALA A 145 -23.10 -13.12 9.26
CA ALA A 145 -22.43 -11.84 9.54
C ALA A 145 -21.08 -12.02 10.26
N ARG A 146 -21.01 -12.93 11.23
CA ARG A 146 -19.75 -13.30 11.90
C ARG A 146 -18.73 -13.89 10.92
N PHE A 147 -19.17 -14.74 10.00
CA PHE A 147 -18.30 -15.32 8.97
C PHE A 147 -17.75 -14.26 8.01
N MET A 148 -18.61 -13.35 7.52
CA MET A 148 -18.20 -12.23 6.67
C MET A 148 -17.16 -11.35 7.38
N LEU A 149 -17.41 -10.94 8.63
CA LEU A 149 -16.47 -10.15 9.40
C LEU A 149 -15.11 -10.86 9.58
N ARG A 150 -15.11 -12.16 9.91
CA ARG A 150 -13.85 -12.92 10.05
C ARG A 150 -13.07 -12.96 8.74
N THR A 151 -13.76 -13.03 7.61
CA THR A 151 -13.15 -12.98 6.28
C THR A 151 -12.51 -11.61 6.05
N GLU A 152 -13.23 -10.52 6.31
CA GLU A 152 -12.70 -9.16 6.20
C GLU A 152 -11.49 -8.92 7.11
N LEU A 153 -11.53 -9.39 8.37
CA LEU A 153 -10.40 -9.31 9.30
C LEU A 153 -9.17 -10.07 8.80
N ARG A 154 -9.38 -11.23 8.16
CA ARG A 154 -8.28 -12.00 7.56
C ARG A 154 -7.59 -11.22 6.45
N VAL A 155 -8.37 -10.57 5.58
CA VAL A 155 -7.84 -9.75 4.49
C VAL A 155 -7.16 -8.49 5.05
N ALA A 156 -7.77 -7.84 6.03
CA ALA A 156 -7.20 -6.68 6.73
C ALA A 156 -5.86 -7.03 7.40
N ARG A 157 -5.71 -8.25 7.96
CA ARG A 157 -4.44 -8.74 8.50
C ARG A 157 -3.35 -8.84 7.43
N THR A 158 -3.66 -9.40 6.27
CA THR A 158 -2.70 -9.43 5.15
C THR A 158 -2.27 -8.01 4.76
N THR A 159 -3.21 -7.07 4.75
CA THR A 159 -2.91 -5.67 4.47
C THR A 159 -2.05 -5.02 5.56
N ALA A 160 -2.22 -5.41 6.83
CA ALA A 160 -1.34 -4.96 7.91
C ALA A 160 0.11 -5.48 7.75
N VAL A 161 0.30 -6.70 7.23
CA VAL A 161 1.63 -7.23 6.88
C VAL A 161 2.28 -6.37 5.78
N VAL A 162 1.53 -6.04 4.72
CA VAL A 162 2.01 -5.16 3.64
C VAL A 162 2.44 -3.80 4.20
N VAL A 163 1.63 -3.18 5.06
CA VAL A 163 1.96 -1.90 5.71
C VAL A 163 3.23 -2.02 6.58
N GLY A 164 3.38 -3.10 7.34
CA GLY A 164 4.56 -3.32 8.17
C GLY A 164 5.85 -3.44 7.34
N VAL A 165 5.81 -4.21 6.25
CA VAL A 165 6.95 -4.33 5.32
C VAL A 165 7.27 -2.98 4.67
N PHE A 166 6.24 -2.24 4.25
CA PHE A 166 6.41 -0.89 3.72
C PHE A 166 7.17 0.02 4.70
N VAL A 167 6.73 0.08 5.96
CA VAL A 167 7.40 0.91 6.99
C VAL A 167 8.85 0.46 7.16
N ILE A 168 9.13 -0.84 7.26
CA ILE A 168 10.49 -1.37 7.41
C ILE A 168 11.37 -1.00 6.22
N CYS A 169 10.85 -1.13 4.99
CA CYS A 169 11.63 -0.85 3.78
C CYS A 169 12.00 0.62 3.65
N TRP A 170 11.11 1.52 4.06
CA TRP A 170 11.27 2.96 3.88
C TRP A 170 11.80 3.71 5.11
N PHE A 171 11.76 3.08 6.29
CA PHE A 171 12.21 3.68 7.53
C PHE A 171 13.68 4.15 7.47
N PRO A 172 14.67 3.32 7.05
CA PRO A 172 16.07 3.75 7.02
C PRO A 172 16.31 4.98 6.16
N PHE A 173 15.66 5.02 4.98
CA PHE A 173 15.78 6.13 4.04
C PHE A 173 15.17 7.42 4.60
N SER A 174 14.02 7.29 5.25
CA SER A 174 13.31 8.42 5.86
C SER A 174 14.05 8.98 7.07
N THR A 175 14.68 8.12 7.87
CA THR A 175 15.57 8.55 8.97
C THR A 175 16.74 9.36 8.45
N ILE A 176 17.42 8.88 7.40
CA ILE A 176 18.53 9.62 6.77
C ILE A 176 18.08 11.01 6.29
N TYR A 177 16.91 11.10 5.67
CA TYR A 177 16.35 12.37 5.18
C TYR A 177 16.03 13.35 6.32
N VAL A 178 15.44 12.88 7.41
CA VAL A 178 15.15 13.72 8.58
C VAL A 178 16.44 14.19 9.25
N LEU A 179 17.41 13.30 9.44
CA LEU A 179 18.71 13.65 10.03
C LEU A 179 19.43 14.74 9.21
N GLN A 180 19.38 14.63 7.88
CA GLN A 180 19.94 15.62 6.96
C GLN A 180 19.18 16.95 7.02
N ALA A 181 17.84 16.91 6.96
CA ALA A 181 17.02 18.12 6.86
C ALA A 181 17.13 19.03 8.09
N TYR A 182 17.29 18.43 9.28
CA TYR A 182 17.41 19.16 10.55
C TYR A 182 18.86 19.36 11.00
N SER A 183 19.84 19.03 10.16
CA SER A 183 21.27 19.10 10.50
C SER A 183 21.60 18.38 11.82
N LEU A 184 20.88 17.30 12.12
CA LEU A 184 21.06 16.52 13.36
C LEU A 184 22.33 15.67 13.32
N CYS A 185 22.93 15.52 12.14
CA CYS A 185 24.27 14.96 12.00
C CYS A 185 25.31 16.00 11.63
N LEU A 186 26.06 16.38 12.65
CA LEU A 186 27.09 17.43 12.62
C LEU A 186 28.50 16.88 12.37
N MET A 187 28.68 15.55 12.42
CA MET A 187 29.97 14.89 12.20
C MET A 187 30.16 14.59 10.70
N PRO A 188 31.33 14.89 10.11
CA PRO A 188 31.69 14.33 8.81
C PRO A 188 31.65 12.80 8.92
N ASP A 189 31.03 12.13 7.94
CA ASP A 189 30.82 10.67 7.86
C ASP A 189 29.75 10.04 8.77
N CYS A 190 28.89 10.83 9.42
CA CYS A 190 27.75 10.25 10.14
C CYS A 190 26.85 9.36 9.23
N ILE A 191 26.65 9.78 7.98
CA ILE A 191 25.92 9.00 6.98
C ILE A 191 26.93 8.56 5.92
N THR A 192 27.36 7.30 6.02
CA THR A 192 28.26 6.73 5.01
C THR A 192 27.52 6.46 3.71
N ASN A 193 28.25 6.47 2.58
CA ASN A 193 27.69 6.12 1.27
C ASN A 193 27.03 4.73 1.30
N THR A 194 27.64 3.77 2.01
CA THR A 194 27.10 2.41 2.20
C THR A 194 25.72 2.42 2.86
N MET A 195 25.53 3.20 3.93
CA MET A 195 24.23 3.31 4.61
C MET A 195 23.17 3.90 3.68
N TYR A 196 23.55 4.93 2.91
CA TYR A 196 22.65 5.54 1.93
C TYR A 196 22.25 4.55 0.84
N VAL A 197 23.20 3.83 0.24
CA VAL A 197 22.95 2.84 -0.82
C VAL A 197 22.04 1.72 -0.30
N ILE A 198 22.31 1.18 0.90
CA ILE A 198 21.46 0.15 1.50
C ILE A 198 20.03 0.68 1.71
N ALA A 199 19.88 1.86 2.30
CA ALA A 199 18.57 2.45 2.57
C ALA A 199 17.79 2.73 1.27
N PHE A 200 18.48 3.22 0.23
CA PHE A 200 17.92 3.50 -1.07
C PHE A 200 17.39 2.22 -1.75
N TRP A 201 18.23 1.18 -1.83
CA TRP A 201 17.82 -0.09 -2.46
C TRP A 201 16.74 -0.82 -1.66
N LEU A 202 16.74 -0.69 -0.34
CA LEU A 202 15.69 -1.24 0.51
C LEU A 202 14.34 -0.57 0.24
N GLY A 203 14.31 0.76 0.08
CA GLY A 203 13.12 1.49 -0.35
C GLY A 203 12.61 1.04 -1.72
N TYR A 204 13.52 0.82 -2.68
CA TYR A 204 13.17 0.31 -4.02
C TYR A 204 12.61 -1.12 -3.98
N ALA A 205 13.11 -1.97 -3.08
CA ALA A 205 12.61 -3.33 -2.92
C ALA A 205 11.14 -3.39 -2.50
N ASN A 206 10.60 -2.33 -1.86
CA ASN A 206 9.20 -2.27 -1.41
C ASN A 206 8.18 -2.65 -2.51
N SER A 207 8.37 -2.13 -3.73
CA SER A 207 7.45 -2.40 -4.84
C SER A 207 7.57 -3.83 -5.38
N ALA A 208 8.77 -4.42 -5.32
CA ALA A 208 9.03 -5.80 -5.75
C ALA A 208 8.49 -6.84 -4.75
N VAL A 209 8.45 -6.49 -3.47
CA VAL A 209 7.97 -7.38 -2.41
C VAL A 209 6.43 -7.48 -2.38
N ASN A 210 5.72 -6.46 -2.87
CA ASN A 210 4.25 -6.42 -2.89
C ASN A 210 3.61 -7.66 -3.56
N PRO A 211 3.94 -8.06 -4.81
CA PRO A 211 3.42 -9.30 -5.42
C PRO A 211 3.73 -10.57 -4.61
N LEU A 212 4.91 -10.66 -3.99
CA LEU A 212 5.32 -11.80 -3.18
C LEU A 212 4.46 -11.93 -1.91
N ILE A 213 4.17 -10.81 -1.24
CA ILE A 213 3.27 -10.78 -0.09
C ILE A 213 1.87 -11.23 -0.51
N TYR A 214 1.34 -10.72 -1.62
CA TYR A 214 0.03 -11.16 -2.10
C TYR A 214 0.03 -12.64 -2.48
N ALA A 215 1.09 -13.17 -3.11
CA ALA A 215 1.20 -14.58 -3.42
C ALA A 215 1.26 -15.49 -2.17
N ALA A 216 1.97 -15.06 -1.12
CA ALA A 216 2.11 -15.81 0.13
C ALA A 216 0.87 -15.74 1.02
N PHE A 217 0.25 -14.55 1.13
CA PHE A 217 -0.77 -14.27 2.15
C PHE A 217 -2.19 -14.03 1.59
N SER A 218 -2.37 -13.93 0.27
CA SER A 218 -3.69 -13.89 -0.37
C SER A 218 -4.01 -15.21 -1.07
N ARG A 219 -4.86 -16.02 -0.42
CA ARG A 219 -5.34 -17.30 -0.97
C ARG A 219 -6.08 -17.11 -2.29
N ASP A 220 -6.83 -16.03 -2.43
CA ASP A 220 -7.57 -15.70 -3.65
C ASP A 220 -6.63 -15.34 -4.80
N PHE A 221 -5.57 -14.59 -4.50
CA PHE A 221 -4.53 -14.27 -5.47
C PHE A 221 -3.82 -15.55 -5.94
N ARG A 222 -3.43 -16.43 -5.01
CA ARG A 222 -2.80 -17.71 -5.35
C ARG A 222 -3.73 -18.63 -6.15
N ALA A 223 -5.03 -18.66 -5.84
CA ALA A 223 -6.02 -19.45 -6.57
C ALA A 223 -6.25 -18.90 -8.00
N ALA A 224 -6.30 -17.58 -8.18
CA ALA A 224 -6.39 -16.94 -9.49
C ALA A 224 -5.11 -17.16 -10.31
N PHE A 225 -3.94 -16.98 -9.69
CA PHE A 225 -2.64 -17.22 -10.33
C PHE A 225 -2.49 -18.68 -10.76
N HIS A 226 -2.82 -19.64 -9.89
CA HIS A 226 -2.84 -21.06 -10.24
C HIS A 226 -3.82 -21.36 -11.37
N LYS A 227 -5.02 -20.75 -11.40
CA LYS A 227 -5.93 -20.89 -12.54
C LYS A 227 -5.31 -20.36 -13.83
N LEU A 228 -4.62 -19.22 -13.82
CA LEU A 228 -3.98 -18.65 -15.02
C LEU A 228 -2.81 -19.52 -15.52
N VAL A 229 -1.98 -20.02 -14.61
CA VAL A 229 -0.79 -20.82 -14.94
C VAL A 229 -1.16 -22.26 -15.33
N VAL A 230 -2.14 -22.87 -14.66
CA VAL A 230 -2.50 -24.28 -14.85
C VAL A 230 -3.67 -24.49 -15.84
N ARG A 231 -4.59 -23.52 -16.04
CA ARG A 231 -5.71 -23.66 -17.01
C ARG A 231 -5.38 -23.29 -18.46
N ARG A 232 -4.11 -23.27 -18.88
CA ARG A 232 -3.79 -23.29 -20.33
C ARG A 232 -3.98 -24.67 -21.00
N LYS A 233 -4.36 -25.72 -20.25
CA LYS A 233 -4.79 -27.02 -20.82
C LYS A 233 -6.24 -27.36 -20.45
N LYS A 234 -7.21 -26.79 -21.17
CA LYS A 234 -8.52 -27.42 -21.51
C LYS A 234 -9.39 -26.41 -22.28
N GLY A 235 -9.08 -26.27 -23.57
CA GLY A 235 -9.89 -25.54 -24.53
C GLY A 235 -10.19 -26.40 -25.76
N SER A 236 -10.65 -27.63 -25.58
CA SER A 236 -11.11 -28.49 -26.68
C SER A 236 -12.14 -29.57 -26.27
N PHE A 237 -12.97 -29.34 -25.24
CA PHE A 237 -13.95 -30.37 -24.84
C PHE A 237 -15.34 -29.85 -24.47
N GLN A 238 -15.74 -28.68 -24.97
CA GLN A 238 -17.07 -28.13 -24.67
C GLN A 238 -17.82 -27.64 -25.91
N LYS A 239 -17.60 -28.31 -27.06
CA LYS A 239 -18.44 -28.17 -28.27
C LYS A 239 -19.32 -29.39 -28.58
N SER A 240 -19.31 -30.45 -27.74
CA SER A 240 -20.04 -31.70 -28.05
C SER A 240 -21.37 -31.90 -27.30
N ILE A 241 -21.74 -31.04 -26.33
CA ILE A 241 -22.90 -31.33 -25.45
C ILE A 241 -24.20 -30.62 -25.90
N TYR A 242 -24.17 -29.73 -26.91
CA TYR A 242 -25.35 -28.99 -27.39
C TYR A 242 -25.75 -29.28 -28.84
N LYS A 243 -25.33 -30.42 -29.42
CA LYS A 243 -25.88 -30.92 -30.69
C LYS A 243 -26.57 -32.24 -30.43
N GLY A 244 -27.87 -32.21 -30.19
CA GLY A 244 -28.69 -33.42 -30.24
C GLY A 244 -29.83 -33.45 -29.23
N LYS A 245 -30.88 -32.67 -29.47
CA LYS A 245 -32.26 -33.19 -29.35
C LYS A 245 -33.14 -32.54 -30.43
N PRO A 246 -33.75 -33.33 -31.32
CA PRO A 246 -34.78 -32.90 -32.25
C PRO A 246 -36.19 -33.04 -31.64
N PHE A 247 -37.13 -32.33 -32.29
CA PHE A 247 -38.58 -32.26 -32.13
C PHE A 247 -39.11 -31.52 -30.90
#